data_AF-A0A7V3IZ01-F1
#
_entry.id   AF-A0A7V3IZ01-F1
#
_cell.length_a   1.000
_cell.length_b   1.000
_cell.length_c   1.000
_cell.angle_alpha   90.00
_cell.angle_beta   90.00
_cell.angle_gamma   90.00
#
_symmetry.space_group_name_H-M   'P 1'
#
loop_
_entity.id
_entity.type
_entity.pdbx_description
1 polymer ?
#
loop_
_entity_poly.entity_id
_entity_poly.type
_entity_poly.pdbx_seq_one_letter_code
_entity_poly.pdbx_strand_id
1 'polypeptide(L)'
;MSPTTIAMLIYPDFTMLDLFGPHQVLAGVPGVAVDLVAKSAEPVISDSQVAVIPTKTFADCRPAYDVLVVPGTRNTHLMVEDAETLAFLRSVSADARYVTSVCTGSLILAAAGLLTGYRATSHWAFRRFLKAYGAVPEDGRIVVDRNRITGGGVTAGIDFGLHLAATLVGEDAAKVRQLVMEYDPDPPYAVGTPDRADADTRVRAEQRLAPLVAAMAAAAERTVTPGRADHATN
;
A
#
# COMPACT_ATOMS: atom_id res chain seq x y z
N MET A 1 -27.98 -5.76 -5.75
CA MET A 1 -27.10 -4.60 -5.50
C MET A 1 -25.85 -4.79 -6.34
N SER A 2 -25.27 -3.72 -6.89
CA SER A 2 -24.00 -3.81 -7.61
C SER A 2 -22.86 -4.15 -6.63
N PRO A 3 -21.84 -4.92 -7.05
CA PRO A 3 -20.72 -5.26 -6.19
C PRO A 3 -19.89 -4.00 -5.85
N THR A 4 -19.30 -3.99 -4.65
CA THR A 4 -18.24 -3.04 -4.27
C THR A 4 -17.01 -3.31 -5.12
N THR A 5 -16.51 -2.29 -5.82
CA THR A 5 -15.38 -2.43 -6.75
C THR A 5 -14.07 -1.99 -6.10
N ILE A 6 -13.02 -2.79 -6.26
CA ILE A 6 -11.71 -2.53 -5.67
C ILE A 6 -10.65 -2.49 -6.77
N ALA A 7 -9.94 -1.37 -6.89
CA ALA A 7 -8.72 -1.26 -7.68
C ALA A 7 -7.52 -1.63 -6.80
N MET A 8 -6.82 -2.69 -7.15
CA MET A 8 -5.54 -3.04 -6.52
C MET A 8 -4.41 -2.78 -7.51
N LEU A 9 -3.53 -1.84 -7.16
CA LEU A 9 -2.43 -1.44 -8.05
C LEU A 9 -1.36 -2.55 -8.10
N ILE A 10 -0.89 -2.88 -9.30
CA ILE A 10 0.32 -3.67 -9.52
C ILE A 10 1.29 -2.91 -10.42
N TYR A 11 2.58 -3.02 -10.11
CA TYR A 11 3.66 -2.33 -10.79
C TYR A 11 4.96 -3.11 -10.57
N PRO A 12 6.00 -2.95 -11.42
CA PRO A 12 7.22 -3.73 -11.30
C PRO A 12 7.82 -3.70 -9.89
N ASP A 13 8.29 -4.85 -9.41
CA ASP A 13 8.87 -5.06 -8.09
C ASP A 13 7.94 -4.73 -6.90
N PHE A 14 6.62 -4.74 -7.09
CA PHE A 14 5.70 -4.72 -5.94
C PHE A 14 5.96 -5.94 -5.03
N THR A 15 5.83 -5.74 -3.72
CA THR A 15 5.95 -6.84 -2.76
C THR A 15 4.69 -7.69 -2.82
N MET A 16 4.86 -8.95 -3.25
CA MET A 16 3.73 -9.83 -3.58
C MET A 16 2.69 -9.92 -2.46
N LEU A 17 3.14 -10.14 -1.23
CA LEU A 17 2.25 -10.37 -0.09
C LEU A 17 1.50 -9.11 0.35
N ASP A 18 2.01 -7.92 0.04
CA ASP A 18 1.33 -6.65 0.30
C ASP A 18 0.05 -6.51 -0.53
N LEU A 19 0.04 -7.12 -1.73
CA LEU A 19 -1.12 -7.18 -2.62
C LEU A 19 -1.97 -8.42 -2.31
N PHE A 20 -1.35 -9.61 -2.32
CA PHE A 20 -2.11 -10.85 -2.26
C PHE A 20 -2.63 -11.19 -0.87
N GLY A 21 -2.05 -10.63 0.20
CA GLY A 21 -2.62 -10.68 1.54
C GLY A 21 -4.05 -10.11 1.59
N PRO A 22 -4.25 -8.81 1.29
CA PRO A 22 -5.59 -8.24 1.24
C PRO A 22 -6.45 -8.80 0.10
N HIS A 23 -5.87 -9.11 -1.08
CA HIS A 23 -6.61 -9.74 -2.17
C HIS A 23 -7.26 -11.06 -1.73
N GLN A 24 -6.50 -11.94 -1.07
CA GLN A 24 -7.01 -13.22 -0.59
C GLN A 24 -8.19 -13.02 0.35
N VAL A 25 -8.17 -12.02 1.21
CA VAL A 25 -9.31 -11.72 2.09
C VAL A 25 -10.50 -11.18 1.27
N LEU A 26 -10.28 -10.11 0.52
CA LEU A 26 -11.33 -9.29 -0.11
C LEU A 26 -12.03 -10.00 -1.27
N ALA A 27 -11.31 -10.80 -2.06
CA ALA A 27 -11.91 -11.59 -3.14
C ALA A 27 -12.82 -12.73 -2.61
N GLY A 28 -12.70 -13.08 -1.33
CA GLY A 28 -13.47 -14.15 -0.70
C GLY A 28 -14.71 -13.71 0.08
N VAL A 29 -15.02 -12.41 0.14
CA VAL A 29 -16.23 -11.88 0.80
C VAL A 29 -17.32 -11.55 -0.22
N PRO A 30 -18.61 -11.68 0.16
CA PRO A 30 -19.70 -11.51 -0.79
C PRO A 30 -19.83 -10.06 -1.27
N GLY A 31 -20.21 -9.90 -2.54
CA GLY A 31 -20.50 -8.58 -3.10
C GLY A 31 -19.28 -7.71 -3.38
N VAL A 32 -18.07 -8.29 -3.49
CA VAL A 32 -16.84 -7.58 -3.86
C VAL A 32 -16.34 -8.03 -5.23
N ALA A 33 -15.86 -7.08 -6.02
CA ALA A 33 -15.18 -7.33 -7.29
C ALA A 33 -13.81 -6.63 -7.28
N VAL A 34 -12.75 -7.38 -7.57
CA VAL A 34 -11.36 -6.88 -7.55
C VAL A 34 -10.81 -6.81 -8.96
N ASP A 35 -10.23 -5.66 -9.31
CA ASP A 35 -9.43 -5.47 -10.51
C ASP A 35 -7.96 -5.27 -10.14
N LEU A 36 -7.05 -6.01 -10.80
CA LEU A 36 -5.61 -5.80 -10.72
C LEU A 36 -5.23 -4.80 -11.80
N VAL A 37 -4.80 -3.61 -11.39
CA VAL A 37 -4.65 -2.46 -12.28
C VAL A 37 -3.17 -2.12 -12.47
N ALA A 38 -2.73 -2.00 -13.72
CA ALA A 38 -1.35 -1.67 -14.09
C ALA A 38 -1.28 -0.63 -15.22
N LYS A 39 -0.08 -0.16 -15.56
CA LYS A 39 0.14 0.78 -16.69
C LYS A 39 -0.25 0.17 -18.05
N SER A 40 0.12 -1.08 -18.27
CA SER A 40 -0.15 -1.81 -19.51
C SER A 40 -0.72 -3.19 -19.21
N ALA A 41 -1.09 -3.94 -20.26
CA ALA A 41 -1.57 -5.32 -20.13
C ALA A 41 -0.42 -6.35 -20.02
N GLU A 42 0.83 -5.89 -20.07
CA GLU A 42 2.00 -6.78 -19.98
C GLU A 42 2.12 -7.40 -18.59
N PRO A 43 2.65 -8.63 -18.47
CA PRO A 43 2.89 -9.24 -17.17
C PRO A 43 3.79 -8.37 -16.28
N VAL A 44 3.34 -8.14 -15.05
CA VAL A 44 4.08 -7.39 -14.04
C VAL A 44 4.84 -8.36 -13.14
N ILE A 45 6.15 -8.19 -13.04
CA ILE A 45 7.01 -9.04 -12.20
C ILE A 45 7.10 -8.46 -10.78
N SER A 46 6.78 -9.27 -9.78
CA SER A 46 6.90 -8.93 -8.35
C SER A 46 8.34 -8.98 -7.82
N ASP A 47 8.59 -8.46 -6.62
CA ASP A 47 9.91 -8.50 -5.97
C ASP A 47 10.41 -9.93 -5.66
N SER A 48 9.51 -10.92 -5.70
CA SER A 48 9.80 -12.35 -5.58
C SER A 48 9.77 -13.09 -6.93
N GLN A 49 9.88 -12.37 -8.05
CA GLN A 49 10.06 -12.91 -9.41
C GLN A 49 8.88 -13.72 -9.97
N VAL A 50 7.67 -13.47 -9.48
CA VAL A 50 6.45 -14.05 -10.06
C VAL A 50 5.78 -13.02 -10.94
N ALA A 51 5.39 -13.44 -12.13
CA ALA A 51 4.64 -12.66 -13.10
C ALA A 51 3.14 -12.67 -12.78
N VAL A 52 2.52 -11.49 -12.78
CA VAL A 52 1.07 -11.31 -12.61
C VAL A 52 0.52 -10.60 -13.84
N ILE A 53 -0.55 -11.15 -14.40
CA ILE A 53 -1.24 -10.53 -15.53
C ILE A 53 -2.26 -9.51 -14.98
N PRO A 54 -2.17 -8.22 -15.37
CA PRO A 54 -3.17 -7.22 -15.00
C PRO A 54 -4.55 -7.59 -15.55
N THR A 55 -5.62 -7.33 -14.79
CA THR A 55 -6.98 -7.46 -15.31
C THR A 55 -7.46 -6.17 -15.98
N LYS A 56 -6.82 -5.03 -15.65
CA LYS A 56 -7.10 -3.70 -16.19
C LYS A 56 -5.82 -2.91 -16.38
N THR A 57 -5.82 -2.05 -17.40
CA THR A 57 -4.81 -1.01 -17.57
C THR A 57 -5.29 0.31 -16.95
N PHE A 58 -4.44 1.32 -16.83
CA PHE A 58 -4.86 2.67 -16.44
C PHE A 58 -5.89 3.25 -17.41
N ALA A 59 -5.76 2.96 -18.71
CA ALA A 59 -6.67 3.44 -19.75
C ALA A 59 -8.02 2.70 -19.77
N ASP A 60 -8.04 1.42 -19.40
CA ASP A 60 -9.22 0.55 -19.51
C ASP A 60 -9.93 0.28 -18.17
N CYS A 61 -9.51 0.98 -17.11
CA CYS A 61 -10.08 0.83 -15.77
C CYS A 61 -11.53 1.37 -15.70
N ARG A 62 -12.24 1.04 -14.61
CA ARG A 62 -13.60 1.56 -14.38
C ARG A 62 -13.57 3.08 -14.20
N PRO A 63 -14.67 3.80 -14.56
CA PRO A 63 -14.76 5.23 -14.30
C PRO A 63 -14.59 5.61 -12.83
N ALA A 64 -15.01 4.73 -11.91
CA ALA A 64 -14.84 4.89 -10.48
C ALA A 64 -14.67 3.53 -9.79
N TYR A 65 -14.00 3.54 -8.64
CA TYR A 65 -13.87 2.41 -7.72
C TYR A 65 -14.32 2.82 -6.33
N ASP A 66 -14.93 1.89 -5.58
CA ASP A 66 -15.23 2.12 -4.17
C ASP A 66 -13.95 2.16 -3.31
N VAL A 67 -12.95 1.35 -3.67
CA VAL A 67 -11.72 1.20 -2.88
C VAL A 67 -10.48 1.18 -3.76
N LEU A 68 -9.44 1.88 -3.32
CA LEU A 68 -8.09 1.80 -3.88
C LEU A 68 -7.16 1.11 -2.87
N VAL A 69 -6.41 0.10 -3.30
CA VAL A 69 -5.36 -0.59 -2.52
C VAL A 69 -4.02 -0.45 -3.23
N VAL A 70 -3.04 0.14 -2.54
CA VAL A 70 -1.67 0.29 -3.05
C VAL A 70 -0.71 -0.58 -2.23
N PRO A 71 -0.11 -1.63 -2.81
CA PRO A 71 0.91 -2.43 -2.13
C PRO A 71 2.22 -1.66 -1.99
N GLY A 72 3.13 -2.14 -1.16
CA GLY A 72 4.50 -1.65 -1.08
C GLY A 72 5.44 -2.31 -2.09
N THR A 73 6.70 -1.90 -2.03
CA THR A 73 7.80 -2.37 -2.87
C THR A 73 9.14 -2.06 -2.20
N ARG A 74 10.17 -2.83 -2.56
CA ARG A 74 11.57 -2.49 -2.24
C ARG A 74 12.04 -1.23 -2.96
N ASN A 75 11.46 -0.93 -4.12
CA ASN A 75 11.84 0.19 -4.99
C ASN A 75 10.91 1.41 -4.81
N THR A 76 10.50 1.69 -3.57
CA THR A 76 9.53 2.77 -3.27
C THR A 76 10.02 4.14 -3.77
N HIS A 77 11.34 4.36 -3.73
CA HIS A 77 11.99 5.56 -4.22
C HIS A 77 11.73 5.85 -5.71
N LEU A 78 11.50 4.83 -6.55
CA LEU A 78 11.13 5.01 -7.96
C LEU A 78 9.64 5.37 -8.09
N MET A 79 8.78 4.75 -7.27
CA MET A 79 7.33 4.95 -7.36
C MET A 79 6.88 6.33 -6.87
N VAL A 80 7.61 6.95 -5.93
CA VAL A 80 7.33 8.34 -5.51
C VAL A 80 7.75 9.38 -6.55
N GLU A 81 8.47 8.98 -7.61
CA GLU A 81 8.88 9.83 -8.74
C GLU A 81 8.08 9.53 -10.02
N ASP A 82 7.27 8.46 -10.03
CA ASP A 82 6.50 8.03 -11.20
C ASP A 82 5.23 8.88 -11.41
N ALA A 83 5.39 9.99 -12.13
CA ALA A 83 4.33 10.96 -12.39
C ALA A 83 3.03 10.36 -12.97
N GLU A 84 3.15 9.34 -13.83
CA GLU A 84 1.99 8.68 -14.45
C GLU A 84 1.20 7.88 -13.41
N THR A 85 1.89 7.07 -12.60
CA THR A 85 1.25 6.32 -11.51
C THR A 85 0.64 7.27 -10.49
N LEU A 86 1.35 8.32 -10.07
CA LEU A 86 0.82 9.29 -9.11
C LEU A 86 -0.41 10.03 -9.64
N ALA A 87 -0.44 10.37 -10.94
CA ALA A 87 -1.61 10.97 -11.58
C ALA A 87 -2.80 10.00 -11.62
N PHE A 88 -2.57 8.74 -11.96
CA PHE A 88 -3.59 7.70 -11.92
C PHE A 88 -4.19 7.54 -10.51
N LEU A 89 -3.35 7.47 -9.47
CA LEU A 89 -3.81 7.36 -8.08
C LEU A 89 -4.69 8.52 -7.67
N ARG A 90 -4.31 9.77 -8.03
CA ARG A 90 -5.16 10.94 -7.78
C ARG A 90 -6.52 10.81 -8.46
N SER A 91 -6.54 10.41 -9.72
CA SER A 91 -7.77 10.21 -10.50
C SER A 91 -8.71 9.20 -9.84
N VAL A 92 -8.22 7.99 -9.57
CA VAL A 92 -9.04 6.91 -8.95
C VAL A 92 -9.50 7.29 -7.54
N SER A 93 -8.67 8.02 -6.79
CA SER A 93 -9.00 8.40 -5.41
C SER A 93 -10.10 9.46 -5.28
N ALA A 94 -10.42 10.20 -6.35
CA ALA A 94 -11.38 11.29 -6.30
C ALA A 94 -12.79 10.83 -5.89
N ASP A 95 -13.20 9.66 -6.38
CA ASP A 95 -14.51 9.06 -6.11
C ASP A 95 -14.42 7.85 -5.16
N ALA A 96 -13.22 7.48 -4.71
CA ALA A 96 -13.03 6.33 -3.84
C ALA A 96 -13.59 6.58 -2.43
N ARG A 97 -14.44 5.66 -1.98
CA ARG A 97 -14.94 5.64 -0.59
C ARG A 97 -13.79 5.39 0.39
N TYR A 98 -12.80 4.57 0.02
CA TYR A 98 -11.60 4.33 0.83
C TYR A 98 -10.33 4.36 -0.02
N VAL A 99 -9.32 5.08 0.48
CA VAL A 99 -7.97 5.14 -0.09
C VAL A 99 -7.03 4.42 0.86
N THR A 100 -6.44 3.32 0.39
CA THR A 100 -5.77 2.37 1.28
C THR A 100 -4.43 1.90 0.74
N SER A 101 -3.57 1.44 1.64
CA SER A 101 -2.26 0.89 1.26
C SER A 101 -1.74 -0.08 2.30
N VAL A 102 -0.81 -0.93 1.89
CA VAL A 102 -0.01 -1.78 2.78
C VAL A 102 1.46 -1.40 2.67
N CYS A 103 2.21 -1.54 3.76
CA CYS A 103 3.66 -1.39 3.79
C CYS A 103 4.09 0.00 3.27
N THR A 104 5.07 0.06 2.37
CA THR A 104 5.54 1.30 1.76
C THR A 104 4.60 1.90 0.72
N GLY A 105 3.48 1.24 0.38
CA GLY A 105 2.46 1.81 -0.50
C GLY A 105 1.86 3.11 0.04
N SER A 106 1.89 3.30 1.36
CA SER A 106 1.51 4.56 2.02
C SER A 106 2.40 5.74 1.61
N LEU A 107 3.69 5.51 1.32
CA LEU A 107 4.57 6.57 0.81
C LEU A 107 4.21 6.97 -0.61
N ILE A 108 3.76 6.01 -1.44
CA ILE A 108 3.29 6.28 -2.80
C ILE A 108 2.00 7.13 -2.75
N LEU A 109 1.06 6.78 -1.86
CA LEU A 109 -0.12 7.59 -1.61
C LEU A 109 0.23 9.00 -1.09
N ALA A 110 1.20 9.10 -0.18
CA ALA A 110 1.63 10.39 0.35
C ALA A 110 2.28 11.27 -0.74
N ALA A 111 3.15 10.69 -1.59
CA ALA A 111 3.73 11.37 -2.74
C ALA A 111 2.69 11.81 -3.77
N ALA A 112 1.57 11.07 -3.89
CA ALA A 112 0.43 11.48 -4.70
C ALA A 112 -0.39 12.63 -4.08
N GLY A 113 -0.06 13.07 -2.86
CA GLY A 113 -0.78 14.09 -2.10
C GLY A 113 -2.01 13.58 -1.36
N LEU A 114 -2.20 12.26 -1.29
CA LEU A 114 -3.45 11.64 -0.81
C LEU A 114 -3.50 11.42 0.71
N LEU A 115 -2.39 11.66 1.41
CA LEU A 115 -2.25 11.50 2.86
C LEU A 115 -1.88 12.80 3.60
N THR A 116 -1.89 13.96 2.92
CA THR A 116 -1.59 15.26 3.57
C THR A 116 -2.56 15.53 4.72
N GLY A 117 -2.03 15.67 5.94
CA GLY A 117 -2.82 15.88 7.16
C GLY A 117 -3.58 14.65 7.66
N TYR A 118 -3.28 13.45 7.14
CA TYR A 118 -3.84 12.18 7.63
C TYR A 118 -2.84 11.43 8.50
N ARG A 119 -3.34 10.76 9.54
CA ARG A 119 -2.57 9.77 10.29
C ARG A 119 -2.38 8.53 9.41
N ALA A 120 -1.16 8.01 9.34
CA ALA A 120 -0.85 6.85 8.52
C ALA A 120 0.32 6.04 9.08
N THR A 121 0.28 4.73 8.91
CA THR A 121 1.40 3.81 9.16
C THR A 121 2.04 3.37 7.84
N SER A 122 3.17 2.68 7.94
CA SER A 122 3.94 2.12 6.82
C SER A 122 4.79 0.96 7.31
N HIS A 123 5.68 0.44 6.46
CA HIS A 123 6.77 -0.41 6.92
C HIS A 123 7.61 0.32 7.97
N TRP A 124 7.98 -0.38 9.06
CA TRP A 124 8.63 0.23 10.23
C TRP A 124 9.90 1.02 9.88
N ALA A 125 10.72 0.50 8.96
CA ALA A 125 11.96 1.16 8.52
C ALA A 125 11.74 2.41 7.67
N PHE A 126 10.54 2.62 7.13
CA PHE A 126 10.22 3.68 6.16
C PHE A 126 9.18 4.68 6.67
N ARG A 127 8.40 4.34 7.70
CA ARG A 127 7.29 5.14 8.22
C ARG A 127 7.64 6.61 8.47
N ARG A 128 8.85 6.92 8.93
CA ARG A 128 9.30 8.30 9.17
C ARG A 128 9.23 9.21 7.92
N PHE A 129 9.36 8.64 6.72
CA PHE A 129 9.31 9.43 5.47
C PHE A 129 7.92 9.97 5.16
N LEU A 130 6.85 9.43 5.76
CA LEU A 130 5.48 9.95 5.62
C LEU A 130 5.39 11.43 6.00
N LYS A 131 6.18 11.86 7.01
CA LYS A 131 6.22 13.25 7.46
C LYS A 131 6.70 14.20 6.37
N ALA A 132 7.64 13.77 5.52
CA ALA A 132 8.17 14.59 4.44
C ALA A 132 7.10 14.88 3.37
N TYR A 133 6.13 13.98 3.22
CA TYR A 133 4.99 14.12 2.29
C TYR A 133 3.71 14.61 2.99
N GLY A 134 3.83 15.28 4.14
CA GLY A 134 2.71 15.95 4.81
C GLY A 134 1.75 15.05 5.59
N ALA A 135 1.99 13.74 5.66
CA ALA A 135 1.23 12.83 6.51
C ALA A 135 1.74 12.86 7.95
N VAL A 136 0.90 12.45 8.91
CA VAL A 136 1.26 12.28 10.33
C VAL A 136 1.62 10.82 10.56
N PRO A 137 2.91 10.46 10.72
CA PRO A 137 3.29 9.07 10.92
C PRO A 137 2.77 8.56 12.27
N GLU A 138 2.10 7.41 12.26
CA GLU A 138 1.56 6.75 13.45
C GLU A 138 2.01 5.29 13.51
N ASP A 139 2.47 4.87 14.69
CA ASP A 139 2.82 3.48 14.94
C ASP A 139 1.55 2.64 15.03
N GLY A 140 1.48 1.56 14.24
CA GLY A 140 0.33 0.67 14.25
C GLY A 140 0.40 -0.36 13.15
N ARG A 141 -0.21 -1.52 13.39
CA ARG A 141 -0.36 -2.57 12.37
C ARG A 141 -1.38 -2.14 11.31
N ILE A 142 -2.44 -1.46 11.74
CA ILE A 142 -3.45 -0.80 10.90
C ILE A 142 -3.70 0.57 11.52
N VAL A 143 -3.69 1.63 10.71
CA VAL A 143 -4.07 2.99 11.12
C VAL A 143 -5.22 3.44 10.24
N VAL A 144 -6.31 3.86 10.91
CA VAL A 144 -7.53 4.39 10.28
C VAL A 144 -7.63 5.88 10.60
N ASP A 145 -7.76 6.70 9.57
CA ASP A 145 -8.09 8.11 9.69
C ASP A 145 -9.10 8.51 8.62
N ARG A 146 -10.35 8.75 9.04
CA ARG A 146 -11.48 9.00 8.15
C ARG A 146 -11.59 7.88 7.12
N ASN A 147 -11.34 8.17 5.84
CA ASN A 147 -11.39 7.20 4.75
C ASN A 147 -9.99 6.75 4.26
N ARG A 148 -8.93 7.04 5.03
CA ARG A 148 -7.59 6.51 4.80
C ARG A 148 -7.35 5.34 5.75
N ILE A 149 -7.06 4.17 5.18
CA ILE A 149 -6.73 2.97 5.96
C ILE A 149 -5.37 2.46 5.49
N THR A 150 -4.38 2.50 6.37
CA THR A 150 -3.01 2.10 6.04
C THR A 150 -2.59 0.92 6.90
N GLY A 151 -2.02 -0.11 6.27
CA GLY A 151 -1.42 -1.27 6.91
C GLY A 151 0.09 -1.12 7.04
N GLY A 152 0.65 -1.69 8.11
CA GLY A 152 2.09 -1.75 8.34
C GLY A 152 2.83 -2.68 7.35
N GLY A 153 3.98 -3.20 7.76
CA GLY A 153 4.81 -4.02 6.87
C GLY A 153 4.17 -5.37 6.48
N VAL A 154 4.22 -5.66 5.18
CA VAL A 154 4.03 -6.98 4.55
C VAL A 154 2.82 -7.78 5.03
N THR A 155 2.99 -8.59 6.07
CA THR A 155 1.93 -9.48 6.58
C THR A 155 0.77 -8.71 7.21
N ALA A 156 0.95 -7.43 7.54
CA ALA A 156 -0.14 -6.56 7.96
C ALA A 156 -1.27 -6.48 6.92
N GLY A 157 -0.99 -6.80 5.65
CA GLY A 157 -1.97 -6.84 4.57
C GLY A 157 -3.15 -7.79 4.81
N ILE A 158 -2.95 -8.90 5.54
CA ILE A 158 -4.04 -9.85 5.83
C ILE A 158 -5.00 -9.25 6.87
N ASP A 159 -4.48 -8.76 8.00
CA ASP A 159 -5.30 -8.10 9.02
C ASP A 159 -5.98 -6.84 8.48
N PHE A 160 -5.25 -6.06 7.67
CA PHE A 160 -5.80 -4.93 6.93
C PHE A 160 -6.96 -5.36 6.03
N GLY A 161 -6.80 -6.46 5.28
CA GLY A 161 -7.86 -7.03 4.46
C GLY A 161 -9.08 -7.44 5.28
N LEU A 162 -8.90 -8.04 6.46
CA LEU A 162 -10.01 -8.44 7.34
C LEU A 162 -10.73 -7.22 7.92
N HIS A 163 -9.98 -6.20 8.35
CA HIS A 163 -10.54 -4.93 8.80
C HIS A 163 -11.35 -4.24 7.68
N LEU A 164 -10.82 -4.21 6.47
CA LEU A 164 -11.50 -3.62 5.32
C LEU A 164 -12.73 -4.44 4.91
N ALA A 165 -12.66 -5.78 4.95
CA ALA A 165 -13.82 -6.64 4.73
C ALA A 165 -14.96 -6.35 5.72
N ALA A 166 -14.64 -6.18 7.02
CA ALA A 166 -15.62 -5.81 8.03
C ALA A 166 -16.24 -4.44 7.75
N THR A 167 -15.42 -3.49 7.27
CA THR A 167 -15.84 -2.13 6.92
C THR A 167 -16.77 -2.10 5.70
N LEU A 168 -16.54 -2.96 4.71
CA LEU A 168 -17.27 -2.95 3.44
C LEU A 168 -18.53 -3.80 3.46
N VAL A 169 -18.46 -4.97 4.10
CA VAL A 169 -19.50 -6.02 4.02
C VAL A 169 -20.16 -6.29 5.37
N GLY A 170 -19.43 -6.06 6.47
CA GLY A 170 -19.89 -6.30 7.83
C GLY A 170 -18.99 -7.30 8.58
N GLU A 171 -19.00 -7.18 9.91
CA GLU A 171 -18.13 -7.95 10.81
C GLU A 171 -18.32 -9.47 10.67
N ASP A 172 -19.57 -9.93 10.51
CA ASP A 172 -19.87 -11.37 10.36
C ASP A 172 -19.22 -11.97 9.12
N ALA A 173 -19.26 -11.26 7.97
CA ALA A 173 -18.62 -11.70 6.74
C ALA A 173 -17.09 -11.77 6.91
N ALA A 174 -16.49 -10.82 7.62
CA ALA A 174 -15.05 -10.83 7.90
C ALA A 174 -14.66 -12.00 8.82
N LYS A 175 -15.43 -12.28 9.87
CA LYS A 175 -15.21 -13.44 10.77
C LYS A 175 -15.33 -14.78 10.03
N VAL A 176 -16.35 -14.92 9.19
CA VAL A 176 -16.49 -16.10 8.32
C VAL A 176 -15.29 -16.23 7.40
N ARG A 177 -14.83 -15.12 6.79
CA ARG A 177 -13.65 -15.15 5.92
C ARG A 177 -12.39 -15.56 6.67
N GLN A 178 -12.18 -15.03 7.87
CA GLN A 178 -11.06 -15.39 8.74
C GLN A 178 -11.05 -16.89 9.02
N LEU A 179 -12.21 -17.46 9.40
CA LEU A 179 -12.34 -18.89 9.70
C LEU A 179 -12.12 -19.77 8.46
N VAL A 180 -12.68 -19.39 7.30
CA VAL A 180 -12.49 -20.13 6.04
C VAL A 180 -11.02 -20.16 5.60
N MET A 181 -10.28 -19.09 5.91
CA MET A 181 -8.84 -19.02 5.64
C MET A 181 -7.99 -19.74 6.68
N GLU A 182 -8.60 -20.20 7.79
CA GLU A 182 -7.90 -20.68 8.97
C GLU A 182 -6.82 -19.68 9.43
N TYR A 183 -7.16 -18.40 9.41
CA TYR A 183 -6.22 -17.35 9.78
C TYR A 183 -6.11 -17.23 11.30
N ASP A 184 -5.32 -18.15 11.86
CA ASP A 184 -4.88 -18.24 13.25
C ASP A 184 -3.35 -18.35 13.29
N PRO A 185 -2.62 -17.22 13.09
CA PRO A 185 -1.17 -17.28 12.93
C PRO A 185 -0.47 -17.65 14.25
N ASP A 186 0.40 -18.67 14.18
CA ASP A 186 1.33 -19.06 15.26
C ASP A 186 2.79 -18.94 14.78
N PRO A 187 3.39 -17.72 14.81
CA PRO A 187 4.73 -17.52 14.29
C PRO A 187 5.79 -18.27 15.13
N PRO A 188 6.75 -18.97 14.51
CA PRO A 188 7.77 -19.74 15.23
C PRO A 188 8.78 -18.87 16.01
N TYR A 189 8.79 -17.56 15.75
CA TYR A 189 9.68 -16.61 16.41
C TYR A 189 8.92 -15.34 16.82
N ALA A 190 9.24 -14.82 18.00
CA ALA A 190 8.59 -13.64 18.58
C ALA A 190 9.21 -12.30 18.13
N VAL A 191 9.80 -12.22 16.93
CA VAL A 191 10.65 -11.08 16.47
C VAL A 191 10.02 -10.23 15.35
N GLY A 192 8.70 -10.37 15.12
CA GLY A 192 8.00 -9.74 13.99
C GLY A 192 7.89 -8.21 14.03
N THR A 193 8.33 -7.56 15.11
CA THR A 193 8.36 -6.10 15.29
C THR A 193 9.70 -5.66 15.87
N PRO A 194 10.22 -4.46 15.56
CA PRO A 194 11.49 -3.98 16.09
C PRO A 194 11.61 -4.04 17.61
N ASP A 195 10.52 -3.75 18.33
CA ASP A 195 10.51 -3.73 19.80
C ASP A 195 10.52 -5.13 20.46
N ARG A 196 10.28 -6.18 19.67
CA ARG A 196 10.31 -7.57 20.13
C ARG A 196 11.53 -8.34 19.63
N ALA A 197 12.26 -7.79 18.66
CA ALA A 197 13.48 -8.40 18.14
C ALA A 197 14.63 -8.20 19.14
N ASP A 198 15.48 -9.22 19.29
CA ASP A 198 16.77 -9.05 19.95
C ASP A 198 17.66 -8.08 19.15
N ALA A 199 18.68 -7.54 19.82
CA ALA A 199 19.55 -6.52 19.26
C ALA A 199 20.29 -6.98 18.00
N ASP A 200 20.76 -8.23 17.95
CA ASP A 200 21.51 -8.75 16.80
C ASP A 200 20.61 -8.92 15.58
N THR A 201 19.42 -9.53 15.78
CA THR A 201 18.40 -9.66 14.73
C THR A 201 18.00 -8.29 14.19
N ARG A 202 17.76 -7.31 15.07
CA ARG A 202 17.39 -5.95 14.68
C ARG A 202 18.49 -5.28 13.86
N VAL A 203 19.75 -5.32 14.32
CA VAL A 203 20.89 -4.71 13.63
C VAL A 203 21.07 -5.31 12.23
N ARG A 204 21.00 -6.64 12.09
CA ARG A 204 21.10 -7.31 10.80
C ARG A 204 19.95 -6.93 9.86
N ALA A 205 18.73 -6.81 10.38
CA ALA A 205 17.58 -6.36 9.61
C ALA A 205 17.75 -4.90 9.14
N GLU A 206 18.20 -4.00 10.02
CA GLU A 206 18.49 -2.60 9.67
C GLU A 206 19.60 -2.50 8.61
N GLN A 207 20.68 -3.27 8.75
CA GLN A 207 21.76 -3.34 7.73
C GLN A 207 21.25 -3.83 6.38
N ARG A 208 20.37 -4.85 6.37
CA ARG A 208 19.74 -5.37 5.14
C ARG A 208 18.88 -4.32 4.45
N LEU A 209 18.22 -3.45 5.22
CA LEU A 209 17.31 -2.42 4.72
C LEU A 209 18.01 -1.09 4.42
N ALA A 210 19.21 -0.86 4.96
CA ALA A 210 19.91 0.41 4.87
C ALA A 210 20.06 0.96 3.43
N PRO A 211 20.40 0.15 2.40
CA PRO A 211 20.49 0.67 1.04
C PRO A 211 19.14 1.18 0.50
N LEU A 212 18.05 0.47 0.78
CA LEU A 212 16.69 0.86 0.35
C LEU A 212 16.23 2.13 1.07
N VAL A 213 16.53 2.22 2.36
CA VAL A 213 16.25 3.38 3.19
C VAL A 213 17.03 4.61 2.71
N ALA A 214 18.30 4.45 2.33
CA ALA A 214 19.12 5.53 1.77
C ALA A 214 18.58 6.01 0.41
N ALA A 215 18.19 5.09 -0.47
CA ALA A 215 17.57 5.43 -1.75
C ALA A 215 16.27 6.22 -1.57
N MET A 216 15.42 5.81 -0.61
CA MET A 216 14.19 6.53 -0.27
C MET A 216 14.47 7.91 0.32
N ALA A 217 15.48 8.06 1.19
CA ALA A 217 15.86 9.36 1.71
C ALA A 217 16.26 10.34 0.60
N ALA A 218 17.11 9.89 -0.33
CA ALA A 218 17.53 10.70 -1.47
C ALA A 218 16.35 11.08 -2.38
N ALA A 219 15.38 10.18 -2.60
CA ALA A 219 14.17 10.49 -3.37
C ALA A 219 13.26 11.50 -2.64
N ALA A 220 13.12 11.40 -1.31
CA ALA A 220 12.35 12.36 -0.53
C ALA A 220 12.94 13.77 -0.63
N GLU A 221 14.26 13.92 -0.57
CA GLU A 221 14.94 15.21 -0.74
C GLU A 221 14.66 15.85 -2.11
N ARG A 222 14.67 15.04 -3.18
CA ARG A 222 14.37 15.50 -4.55
C ARG A 222 12.90 15.88 -4.76
N THR A 223 11.97 15.13 -4.17
CA THR A 223 10.54 15.24 -4.47
C THR A 223 9.78 16.19 -3.53
N VAL A 224 10.29 16.44 -2.32
CA VAL A 224 9.62 17.28 -1.31
C VAL A 224 10.04 18.76 -1.42
N THR A 225 11.15 19.07 -2.06
CA THR A 225 11.61 20.47 -2.25
C THR A 225 10.89 21.12 -3.44
N PRO A 226 10.09 22.18 -3.26
CA PRO A 226 9.49 22.91 -4.38
C PRO A 226 10.47 24.00 -4.89
N GLY A 227 10.84 23.96 -6.17
CA GLY A 227 11.20 25.19 -6.93
C GLY A 227 12.65 25.36 -7.44
N ARG A 228 12.90 24.89 -8.66
CA ARG A 228 13.69 25.54 -9.74
C ARG A 228 13.19 24.88 -11.04
N ALA A 229 12.46 25.49 -11.96
CA ALA A 229 12.01 26.86 -12.14
C ALA A 229 10.74 26.78 -12.99
N ASP A 230 9.74 27.59 -12.66
CA ASP A 230 8.70 28.04 -13.60
C ASP A 230 8.37 29.47 -13.19
N HIS A 231 9.32 30.39 -13.39
CA HIS A 231 9.09 31.83 -13.38
C HIS A 231 9.80 32.48 -14.57
N ALA A 232 8.99 33.21 -15.35
CA ALA A 232 9.27 34.11 -16.46
C ALA A 232 9.74 33.45 -17.77
N THR A 233 9.07 33.67 -18.90
CA THR A 233 8.65 34.99 -19.40
C THR A 233 7.31 34.98 -20.14
N ASN A 234 6.56 36.07 -19.90
CA ASN A 234 5.62 36.70 -20.83
C ASN A 234 6.20 36.86 -22.24
#